data_AF-Q8DL67-F1
#
_entry.id   AF-Q8DL67-F1
#
_cell.length_a   1.000
_cell.length_b   1.000
_cell.length_c   1.000
_cell.angle_alpha   90.00
_cell.angle_beta   90.00
_cell.angle_gamma   90.00
#
_symmetry.space_group_name_H-M   'P 1'
#
loop_
_entity.id
_entity.type
_entity.pdbx_description
1 polymer ?
#
loop_
_entity_poly.entity_id
_entity_poly.type
_entity_poly.pdbx_seq_one_letter_code
_entity_poly.pdbx_strand_id
1 'polypeptide(L)'
;MSRWINLLSLLPNTLLTILVISIAFLRFYDQTDFTLLGYLAHPRTWSNRLTVAALLVAVVNLGVEWNRRNRETDRLVQAEAQRIAEEQRRIAEAERATRRARIEAERDLALLNFLVDPSPHNREVLMQVITLLAQYRQNL
;
A
#
# COMPACT_ATOMS: atom_id res chain seq x y z
N MET A 1 9.31 -5.02 19.20
CA MET A 1 8.92 -3.67 18.71
C MET A 1 7.40 -3.43 18.67
N SER A 2 6.57 -4.32 18.09
CA SER A 2 5.12 -4.08 17.87
C SER A 2 4.28 -3.77 19.13
N ARG A 3 4.54 -4.44 20.26
CA ARG A 3 3.75 -4.26 21.50
C ARG A 3 3.88 -2.86 22.13
N TRP A 4 5.07 -2.26 22.06
CA TRP A 4 5.32 -0.91 22.57
C TRP A 4 4.59 0.15 21.74
N ILE A 5 4.51 -0.05 20.41
CA ILE A 5 3.79 0.85 19.50
C ILE A 5 2.28 0.82 19.78
N ASN A 6 1.70 -0.35 20.08
CA ASN A 6 0.28 -0.47 20.47
C ASN A 6 -0.02 0.19 21.83
N LEU A 7 0.90 0.12 22.80
CA LEU A 7 0.73 0.81 24.08
C LEU A 7 0.82 2.34 23.90
N LEU A 8 1.81 2.78 23.11
CA LEU A 8 2.03 4.19 22.74
C LEU A 8 0.95 4.76 21.81
N SER A 9 0.13 3.94 21.14
CA SER A 9 -1.01 4.42 20.36
C SER A 9 -2.29 4.55 21.20
N LEU A 10 -2.40 3.83 22.31
CA LEU A 10 -3.56 3.88 23.22
C LEU A 10 -3.40 4.93 24.33
N LEU A 11 -2.16 5.16 24.78
CA LEU A 11 -1.82 6.12 25.83
C LEU A 11 -2.09 7.60 25.48
N PRO A 12 -1.83 8.11 24.27
CA PRO A 12 -1.88 9.55 24.05
C PRO A 12 -3.30 10.09 24.08
N ASN A 13 -4.28 9.35 23.55
CA ASN A 13 -5.66 9.82 23.50
C ASN A 13 -6.28 9.87 24.91
N THR A 14 -6.12 8.79 25.67
CA THR A 14 -6.61 8.71 27.06
C THR A 14 -5.89 9.69 27.98
N LEU A 15 -4.57 9.83 27.83
CA LEU A 15 -3.77 10.81 28.58
C LEU A 15 -4.17 12.24 28.23
N LEU A 16 -4.42 12.56 26.95
CA LEU A 16 -4.88 13.88 26.54
C LEU A 16 -6.25 14.18 27.14
N THR A 17 -7.20 13.23 27.15
CA THR A 17 -8.50 13.41 27.81
C THR A 17 -8.33 13.68 29.31
N ILE A 18 -7.51 12.89 30.00
CA ILE A 18 -7.25 13.08 31.45
C ILE A 18 -6.62 14.45 31.71
N LEU A 19 -5.67 14.88 30.87
CA LEU A 19 -5.04 16.19 30.99
C LEU A 19 -6.04 17.32 30.76
N VAL A 20 -6.91 17.23 29.74
CA VAL A 20 -7.95 18.25 29.49
C VAL A 20 -8.91 18.35 30.67
N ILE A 21 -9.36 17.22 31.21
CA ILE A 21 -10.23 17.19 32.41
C ILE A 21 -9.51 17.84 33.59
N SER A 22 -8.24 17.50 33.81
CA SER A 22 -7.43 18.04 34.92
C SER A 22 -7.17 19.55 34.78
N ILE A 23 -6.93 20.02 33.55
CA ILE A 23 -6.78 21.44 33.23
C ILE A 23 -8.08 22.19 33.54
N ALA A 24 -9.21 21.67 33.08
CA ALA A 24 -10.52 22.26 33.33
C ALA A 24 -10.85 22.26 34.83
N PHE A 25 -10.58 21.14 35.52
CA PHE A 25 -10.79 21.01 36.95
C PHE A 25 -10.06 22.10 37.74
N LEU A 26 -8.76 22.28 37.48
CA LEU A 26 -7.93 23.28 38.17
C LEU A 26 -8.19 24.72 37.75
N ARG A 27 -8.89 24.95 36.63
CA ARG A 27 -9.15 26.28 36.08
C ARG A 27 -10.52 26.83 36.49
N PHE A 28 -11.51 25.94 36.64
CA PHE A 28 -12.91 26.34 36.85
C PHE A 28 -13.45 26.03 38.25
N TYR A 29 -12.82 25.14 39.03
CA TYR A 29 -13.23 24.86 40.40
C TYR A 29 -12.27 25.49 41.41
N ASP A 30 -12.80 25.83 42.58
CA ASP A 30 -12.03 26.41 43.69
C ASP A 30 -12.29 25.68 45.03
N GLN A 31 -11.68 26.15 46.11
CA GLN A 31 -11.74 25.54 47.45
C GLN A 31 -13.17 25.37 47.99
N THR A 32 -14.12 26.19 47.52
CA THR A 32 -15.54 26.11 47.87
C THR A 32 -16.25 24.92 47.25
N ASP A 33 -15.78 24.46 46.09
CA ASP A 33 -16.36 23.32 45.36
C ASP A 33 -15.72 22.00 45.81
N PHE A 34 -14.40 22.03 46.07
CA PHE A 34 -13.65 20.87 46.53
C PHE A 34 -12.58 21.28 47.56
N THR A 35 -12.71 20.77 48.79
CA THR A 35 -11.75 21.01 49.89
C THR A 35 -10.33 20.56 49.55
N LEU A 36 -10.17 19.61 48.63
CA LEU A 36 -8.87 19.14 48.13
C LEU A 36 -8.05 20.24 47.43
N LEU A 37 -8.72 21.22 46.79
CA LEU A 37 -8.06 22.39 46.18
C LEU A 37 -7.48 23.34 47.23
N GLY A 38 -7.93 23.24 48.49
CA GLY A 38 -7.36 23.96 49.63
C GLY A 38 -5.92 23.58 49.94
N TYR A 39 -5.53 22.34 49.61
CA TYR A 39 -4.18 21.82 49.83
C TYR A 39 -3.23 22.06 48.65
N LEU A 40 -3.76 22.46 47.48
CA LEU A 40 -2.96 22.71 46.27
C LEU A 40 -2.48 24.15 46.22
N ALA A 41 -1.18 24.34 46.37
CA ALA A 41 -0.56 25.65 46.17
C ALA A 41 -0.64 26.07 44.69
N HIS A 42 -1.26 27.22 44.43
CA HIS A 42 -1.37 27.87 43.12
C HIS A 42 -2.01 26.98 42.01
N PRO A 43 -3.31 26.66 42.09
CA PRO A 43 -4.02 25.79 41.14
C PRO A 43 -3.87 26.22 39.68
N ARG A 44 -3.87 27.54 39.42
CA ARG A 44 -3.68 28.10 38.08
C ARG A 44 -2.29 27.79 37.48
N THR A 45 -1.23 27.78 38.29
CA THR A 45 0.12 27.45 37.83
C THR A 45 0.21 25.99 37.42
N TRP A 46 -0.44 25.10 38.18
CA TRP A 46 -0.57 23.68 37.82
C TRP A 46 -1.38 23.48 36.54
N SER A 47 -2.50 24.19 36.36
CA SER A 47 -3.28 24.17 35.11
C SER A 47 -2.44 24.56 33.89
N ASN A 48 -1.60 25.60 33.99
CA ASN A 48 -0.70 26.01 32.91
C ASN A 48 0.34 24.93 32.59
N ARG A 49 0.93 24.28 33.61
CA ARG A 49 1.87 23.17 33.41
C ARG A 49 1.21 21.96 32.72
N LEU A 50 -0.02 21.62 33.11
CA LEU A 50 -0.79 20.55 32.48
C LEU A 50 -1.17 20.90 31.04
N THR A 51 -1.41 22.18 30.74
CA THR A 51 -1.67 22.64 29.36
C THR A 51 -0.46 22.39 28.47
N VAL A 52 0.75 22.71 28.94
CA VAL A 52 1.99 22.41 28.20
C VAL A 52 2.15 20.90 28.03
N ALA A 53 1.89 20.11 29.07
CA ALA A 53 1.93 18.66 28.98
C ALA A 53 0.91 18.11 27.96
N ALA A 54 -0.31 18.65 27.93
CA ALA A 54 -1.35 18.24 26.98
C ALA A 54 -0.94 18.54 25.54
N LEU A 55 -0.31 19.70 25.29
CA LEU A 55 0.24 20.03 23.97
C LEU A 55 1.32 19.04 23.53
N LEU A 56 2.25 18.69 24.42
CA LEU A 56 3.28 17.69 24.11
C LEU A 56 2.67 16.32 23.79
N VAL A 57 1.69 15.88 24.57
CA VAL A 57 0.98 14.63 24.32
C VAL A 57 0.23 14.68 23.00
N ALA A 58 -0.37 15.82 22.63
CA ALA A 58 -1.04 16.00 21.35
C ALA A 58 -0.07 15.86 20.16
N VAL A 59 1.12 16.46 20.26
CA VAL A 59 2.16 16.35 19.22
C VAL A 59 2.62 14.89 19.07
N VAL A 60 2.86 14.19 20.19
CA VAL A 60 3.22 12.76 20.16
C VAL A 60 2.10 11.93 19.54
N ASN A 61 0.85 12.17 19.92
CA ASN A 61 -0.31 11.48 19.35
C ASN A 61 -0.39 11.67 17.83
N LEU A 62 -0.23 12.91 17.38
CA LEU A 62 -0.24 13.24 15.95
C LEU A 62 0.88 12.52 15.21
N GLY A 63 2.09 12.47 15.75
CA GLY A 63 3.23 11.77 15.15
C GLY A 63 3.02 10.26 15.07
N VAL A 64 2.48 9.63 16.11
CA VAL A 64 2.16 8.19 16.12
C VAL A 64 1.08 7.87 15.09
N GLU A 65 0.01 8.65 15.06
CA GLU A 65 -1.10 8.46 14.11
C GLU A 65 -0.65 8.71 12.66
N TRP A 66 0.19 9.72 12.43
CA TRP A 66 0.80 9.98 11.12
C TRP A 66 1.63 8.78 10.65
N ASN A 67 2.52 8.26 11.48
CA ASN A 67 3.34 7.11 11.15
C ASN A 67 2.49 5.85 10.91
N ARG A 68 1.42 5.65 11.69
CA ARG A 68 0.47 4.55 11.48
C ARG A 68 -0.20 4.65 10.11
N ARG A 69 -0.76 5.81 9.78
CA ARG A 69 -1.40 6.06 8.48
C ARG A 69 -0.42 5.93 7.32
N ASN A 70 0.80 6.44 7.45
CA ASN A 70 1.79 6.33 6.38
C ASN A 70 2.10 4.87 6.05
N ARG A 71 2.26 4.02 7.07
CA ARG A 71 2.47 2.58 6.87
C ARG A 71 1.27 1.89 6.23
N GLU A 72 0.05 2.31 6.55
CA GLU A 72 -1.17 1.78 5.92
C GLU A 72 -1.23 2.19 4.44
N THR A 73 -0.94 3.45 4.12
CA THR A 73 -0.84 3.95 2.75
C THR A 73 0.26 3.21 1.97
N ASP A 74 1.46 3.04 2.55
CA ASP A 74 2.57 2.34 1.91
C ASP A 74 2.19 0.89 1.56
N ARG A 75 1.45 0.20 2.44
CA ARG A 75 0.94 -1.15 2.16
C ARG A 75 -0.07 -1.17 1.02
N LEU A 76 -0.96 -0.18 0.95
CA LEU A 76 -1.94 -0.07 -0.14
C LEU A 76 -1.24 0.18 -1.47
N VAL A 77 -0.27 1.10 -1.50
CA VAL A 77 0.55 1.40 -2.69
C VAL A 77 1.32 0.16 -3.15
N GLN A 78 1.93 -0.59 -2.22
CA GLN A 78 2.63 -1.83 -2.56
C GLN A 78 1.68 -2.89 -3.12
N ALA A 79 0.50 -3.06 -2.52
CA ALA A 79 -0.49 -4.02 -3.00
C ALA A 79 -1.03 -3.63 -4.39
N GLU A 80 -1.24 -2.34 -4.64
CA GLU A 80 -1.65 -1.84 -5.96
C GLU A 80 -0.54 -2.02 -7.00
N ALA A 81 0.71 -1.70 -6.66
CA ALA A 81 1.86 -1.91 -7.53
C ALA A 81 2.05 -3.39 -7.89
N GLN A 82 1.84 -4.30 -6.93
CA GLN A 82 1.86 -5.75 -7.18
C GLN A 82 0.76 -6.18 -8.14
N ARG A 83 -0.48 -5.70 -7.95
CA ARG A 83 -1.59 -5.99 -8.86
C ARG A 83 -1.33 -5.50 -10.28
N ILE A 84 -0.79 -4.29 -10.43
CA ILE A 84 -0.43 -3.74 -11.74
C ILE A 84 0.66 -4.59 -12.40
N ALA A 85 1.68 -5.00 -11.64
CA ALA A 85 2.75 -5.85 -12.17
C ALA A 85 2.25 -7.24 -12.59
N GLU A 86 1.36 -7.85 -11.80
CA GLU A 86 0.70 -9.12 -12.16
C GLU A 86 -0.16 -8.97 -13.41
N GLU A 87 -0.92 -7.89 -13.52
CA GLU A 87 -1.75 -7.62 -14.70
C GLU A 87 -0.90 -7.42 -15.96
N GLN A 88 0.18 -6.64 -15.86
CA GLN A 88 1.12 -6.47 -16.97
C GLN A 88 1.76 -7.78 -17.39
N ARG A 89 2.11 -8.66 -16.44
CA ARG A 89 2.62 -10.01 -16.77
C ARG A 89 1.56 -10.83 -17.49
N ARG A 90 0.31 -10.83 -17.02
CA ARG A 90 -0.80 -11.55 -17.69
C ARG A 90 -1.04 -11.03 -19.10
N ILE A 91 -1.03 -9.72 -19.30
CA ILE A 91 -1.19 -9.11 -20.64
C ILE A 91 -0.02 -9.53 -21.55
N ALA A 92 1.23 -9.44 -21.07
CA ALA A 92 2.40 -9.83 -21.84
C ALA A 92 2.40 -11.33 -22.20
N GLU A 93 1.98 -12.19 -21.27
CA GLU A 93 1.82 -13.63 -21.51
C GLU A 93 0.70 -13.91 -22.53
N ALA A 94 -0.44 -13.24 -22.40
CA ALA A 94 -1.55 -13.36 -23.35
C ALA A 94 -1.17 -12.89 -24.76
N GLU A 95 -0.42 -11.80 -24.88
CA GLU A 95 0.08 -11.29 -26.16
C GLU A 95 1.07 -12.29 -26.80
N ARG A 96 2.00 -12.84 -26.00
CA ARG A 96 2.92 -13.89 -26.46
C ARG A 96 2.17 -15.14 -26.91
N ALA A 97 1.17 -15.59 -26.16
CA ALA A 97 0.35 -16.75 -26.50
C ALA A 97 -0.45 -16.52 -27.79
N THR A 98 -1.06 -15.34 -27.94
CA THR A 98 -1.82 -14.96 -29.14
C THR A 98 -0.91 -14.90 -30.37
N ARG A 99 0.27 -14.27 -30.24
CA ARG A 99 1.24 -14.18 -31.33
C ARG A 99 1.75 -15.56 -31.75
N ARG A 100 2.05 -16.42 -30.78
CA ARG A 100 2.44 -17.81 -31.05
C ARG A 100 1.33 -18.59 -31.77
N ALA A 101 0.09 -18.51 -31.30
CA ALA A 101 -1.05 -19.19 -31.90
C ALA A 101 -1.27 -18.75 -33.36
N ARG A 102 -1.08 -17.46 -33.67
CA ARG A 102 -1.16 -16.95 -35.04
C ARG A 102 -0.11 -17.58 -35.96
N ILE A 103 1.15 -17.63 -35.51
CA ILE A 103 2.24 -18.20 -36.32
C ILE A 103 2.04 -19.71 -36.50
N GLU A 104 1.58 -20.42 -35.47
CA GLU A 104 1.25 -21.85 -35.56
C GLU A 104 0.10 -22.10 -36.56
N ALA A 105 -0.94 -21.26 -36.56
CA ALA A 105 -2.03 -21.33 -37.54
C ALA A 105 -1.56 -21.03 -38.99
N GLU A 106 -0.68 -20.03 -39.18
CA GLU A 106 -0.09 -19.74 -40.49
C GLU A 106 0.76 -20.91 -41.01
N ARG A 107 1.48 -21.60 -40.12
CA ARG A 107 2.27 -22.78 -40.44
C ARG A 107 1.38 -23.95 -40.87
N ASP A 108 0.28 -24.17 -40.15
CA ASP A 108 -0.64 -25.26 -40.48
C ASP A 108 -1.34 -25.00 -41.82
N LEU A 109 -1.74 -23.77 -42.11
CA LEU A 109 -2.26 -23.37 -43.43
C LEU A 109 -1.22 -23.58 -44.55
N ALA A 110 0.02 -23.14 -44.37
CA ALA A 110 1.08 -23.33 -45.36
C ALA A 110 1.37 -24.81 -45.62
N LEU A 111 1.35 -25.64 -44.57
CA LEU A 111 1.50 -27.08 -44.68
C LEU A 111 0.35 -27.72 -45.46
N LEU A 112 -0.90 -27.34 -45.14
CA LEU A 112 -2.08 -27.82 -45.88
C LEU A 112 -2.01 -27.46 -47.36
N ASN A 113 -1.65 -26.21 -47.70
CA ASN A 113 -1.50 -25.77 -49.08
C ASN A 113 -0.42 -26.56 -49.83
N PHE A 114 0.72 -26.84 -49.18
CA PHE A 114 1.78 -27.66 -49.76
C PHE A 114 1.36 -29.13 -49.97
N LEU A 115 0.59 -29.70 -49.05
CA LEU A 115 0.07 -31.07 -49.19
C LEU A 115 -0.96 -31.19 -50.31
N VAL A 116 -1.75 -30.14 -50.54
CA VAL A 116 -2.73 -30.08 -51.64
C VAL A 116 -2.04 -29.87 -52.99
N ASP A 117 -1.05 -28.97 -53.05
CA ASP A 117 -0.24 -28.69 -54.24
C ASP A 117 1.25 -28.49 -53.87
N PRO A 118 2.13 -29.47 -54.16
CA PRO A 118 3.54 -29.39 -53.84
C PRO A 118 4.33 -28.56 -54.86
N SER A 119 3.81 -27.39 -55.23
CA SER A 119 4.48 -26.47 -56.13
C SER A 119 5.69 -25.78 -55.47
N PRO A 120 6.68 -25.31 -56.26
CA PRO A 120 7.84 -24.59 -55.74
C PRO A 120 7.45 -23.37 -54.89
N HIS A 121 6.36 -22.71 -55.24
CA HIS A 121 5.82 -21.56 -54.51
C HIS A 121 5.34 -21.95 -53.10
N ASN A 122 4.49 -22.97 -52.98
CA ASN A 122 3.99 -23.43 -51.68
C ASN A 122 5.12 -23.98 -50.78
N ARG A 123 6.15 -24.58 -51.39
CA ARG A 123 7.36 -25.01 -50.68
C ARG A 123 8.12 -23.82 -50.10
N GLU A 124 8.26 -22.74 -50.85
CA GLU A 124 8.95 -21.52 -50.38
C GLU A 124 8.19 -20.86 -49.22
N VAL A 125 6.87 -20.72 -49.35
CA VAL A 125 6.00 -20.17 -48.30
C VAL A 125 6.10 -20.99 -47.01
N LEU A 126 6.03 -22.33 -47.12
CA LEU A 126 6.17 -23.22 -45.95
C LEU A 126 7.55 -23.05 -45.28
N MET A 127 8.63 -22.95 -46.05
CA MET A 127 9.97 -22.75 -45.51
C MET A 127 10.14 -21.40 -44.80
N GLN A 128 9.54 -20.34 -45.33
CA GLN A 128 9.56 -19.02 -44.70
C GLN A 128 8.89 -19.04 -43.32
N VAL A 129 7.69 -19.65 -43.21
CA VAL A 129 6.96 -19.73 -41.94
C VAL A 129 7.68 -20.61 -40.92
N ILE A 130 8.25 -21.75 -41.34
CA ILE A 130 9.06 -22.61 -40.45
C ILE A 130 10.30 -21.86 -39.92
N THR A 131 10.96 -21.08 -40.78
CA THR A 131 12.13 -20.28 -40.39
C THR A 131 11.74 -19.21 -39.37
N LEU A 132 10.60 -18.54 -39.57
CA LEU A 132 10.06 -17.55 -38.64
C LEU A 132 9.72 -18.15 -37.27
N LEU A 133 9.16 -19.37 -37.25
CA LEU A 133 8.94 -20.12 -36.00
C LEU A 133 10.23 -20.48 -35.28
N ALA A 134 11.25 -20.91 -36.02
CA ALA A 134 12.57 -21.24 -35.46
C ALA A 134 13.23 -20.00 -34.84
N GLN A 135 13.16 -18.85 -35.50
CA GLN A 135 13.67 -17.57 -34.97
C GLN A 135 12.89 -17.13 -33.74
N TYR A 136 11.55 -17.26 -33.75
CA TYR A 136 10.72 -16.94 -32.59
C TYR A 136 11.07 -17.81 -31.37
N ARG A 137 11.36 -19.11 -31.58
CA ARG A 137 11.83 -20.02 -30.52
C ARG A 137 13.20 -19.63 -29.94
N GLN A 138 14.11 -19.11 -30.75
CA GLN A 138 15.44 -18.69 -30.29
C GLN A 138 15.42 -17.36 -29.52
N ASN A 139 14.40 -16.53 -29.75
CA ASN A 139 14.24 -15.21 -29.13
C ASN A 139 13.31 -15.22 -27.89
N LEU A 140 12.88 -16.40 -27.44
CA LEU A 140 12.14 -16.65 -26.19
C LEU A 140 13.11 -16.86 -25.01
#